data_AF-A0A832HVT5-F1
#
_entry.id   AF-A0A832HVT5-F1
#
_cell.length_a   1.000
_cell.length_b   1.000
_cell.length_c   1.000
_cell.angle_alpha   90.00
_cell.angle_beta   90.00
_cell.angle_gamma   90.00
#
_symmetry.space_group_name_H-M   'P 1'
#
loop_
_entity.id
_entity.type
_entity.pdbx_description
1 polymer ?
#
loop_
_entity_poly.entity_id
_entity_poly.type
_entity_poly.pdbx_seq_one_letter_code
_entity_poly.pdbx_strand_id
1 'polypeptide(L)'
;MSRLDQSSHKKGIHRLTAGWASWRWLSGVSSKEKQWFLGTIIGRGGYEAWMNHLTKGLQDPNFLLKFEATTDPWERSKLVGQKISELRNSFRAMTEEQRSELAKQAEVELRTGLELMGKDKKTI
;
A
#
# COMPACT_ATOMS: atom_id res chain seq x y z
N MET A 1 51.53 -29.14 26.98
CA MET A 1 50.46 -29.83 26.23
C MET A 1 49.11 -29.48 26.87
N SER A 2 48.43 -28.44 26.38
CA SER A 2 47.07 -28.09 26.83
C SER A 2 46.11 -28.34 25.66
N ARG A 3 45.24 -29.36 25.80
CA ARG A 3 44.19 -29.67 24.83
C ARG A 3 42.90 -28.95 25.23
N LEU A 4 42.49 -28.03 24.36
CA LEU A 4 41.14 -27.84 23.83
C LEU A 4 39.99 -27.65 24.85
N ASP A 5 39.72 -26.38 25.18
CA ASP A 5 38.36 -25.93 25.49
C ASP A 5 37.58 -25.80 24.17
N GLN A 6 36.74 -26.79 23.87
CA GLN A 6 35.72 -26.71 22.82
C GLN A 6 34.38 -26.31 23.43
N SER A 7 34.19 -25.03 23.75
CA SER A 7 32.84 -24.49 23.97
C SER A 7 32.18 -24.10 22.63
N SER A 8 31.80 -25.13 21.86
CA SER A 8 31.01 -24.92 20.64
C SER A 8 29.70 -24.21 20.96
N HIS A 9 29.44 -23.11 20.26
CA HIS A 9 28.24 -22.29 20.38
C HIS A 9 26.97 -23.09 20.00
N LYS A 10 26.38 -23.80 20.95
CA LYS A 10 25.03 -24.35 20.83
C LYS A 10 23.99 -23.26 21.14
N LYS A 11 23.73 -22.37 20.18
CA LYS A 11 22.59 -21.43 20.24
C LYS A 11 21.86 -21.43 18.90
N GLY A 12 20.82 -22.26 18.80
CA GLY A 12 19.90 -22.22 17.68
C GLY A 12 18.63 -22.99 18.03
N ILE A 13 17.49 -22.33 17.95
CA ILE A 13 16.13 -22.89 18.02
C ILE A 13 15.57 -23.22 19.42
N HIS A 14 16.31 -23.82 20.36
CA HIS A 14 15.70 -24.21 21.66
C HIS A 14 15.21 -23.06 22.56
N ARG A 15 15.64 -21.81 22.29
CA ARG A 15 15.17 -20.59 23.00
C ARG A 15 14.17 -19.76 22.18
N LEU A 16 13.79 -20.23 21.00
CA LEU A 16 12.83 -19.55 20.14
C LEU A 16 11.42 -19.91 20.63
N THR A 17 10.79 -19.02 21.39
CA THR A 17 9.36 -19.12 21.70
C THR A 17 8.56 -18.29 20.70
N ALA A 18 7.29 -18.64 20.49
CA ALA A 18 6.40 -17.84 19.66
C ALA A 18 6.32 -16.38 20.16
N GLY A 19 6.25 -16.17 21.48
CA GLY A 19 6.25 -14.83 22.08
C GLY A 19 7.53 -14.05 21.80
N TRP A 20 8.70 -14.67 21.95
CA TRP A 20 9.98 -14.00 21.67
C TRP A 20 10.17 -13.73 20.17
N ALA A 21 9.73 -14.63 19.29
CA ALA A 21 9.74 -14.43 17.85
C ALA A 21 8.84 -13.24 17.44
N SER A 22 7.62 -13.18 17.97
CA SER A 22 6.68 -12.08 17.75
C SER A 22 7.23 -10.75 18.26
N TRP A 23 7.80 -10.73 19.49
CA TRP A 23 8.43 -9.53 20.03
C TRP A 23 9.61 -9.05 19.18
N ARG A 24 10.46 -9.98 18.70
CA ARG A 24 11.59 -9.66 17.83
C ARG A 24 11.13 -9.09 16.49
N TRP A 25 10.05 -9.62 15.92
CA TRP A 25 9.44 -9.08 14.71
C TRP A 25 8.90 -7.67 14.96
N LEU A 26 8.10 -7.45 16.01
CA LEU A 26 7.54 -6.13 16.35
C LEU A 26 8.64 -5.09 16.61
N SER A 27 9.65 -5.45 17.41
CA SER A 27 10.81 -4.59 17.67
C SER A 27 11.61 -4.30 16.39
N GLY A 28 11.71 -5.28 15.50
CA GLY A 28 12.33 -5.14 14.18
C GLY A 28 11.57 -4.18 13.26
N VAL A 29 10.23 -4.20 13.30
CA VAL A 29 9.39 -3.25 12.56
C VAL A 29 9.55 -1.84 13.13
N SER A 30 9.44 -1.68 14.44
CA SER A 30 9.58 -0.38 15.12
C SER A 30 10.96 0.26 14.88
N SER A 31 12.04 -0.52 15.00
CA SER A 31 13.40 0.00 14.75
C SER A 31 13.65 0.43 13.30
N LYS A 32 12.84 -0.06 12.35
CA LYS A 32 12.94 0.25 10.92
C LYS A 32 11.85 1.18 10.43
N GLU A 33 11.08 1.80 11.31
CA GLU A 33 9.98 2.71 10.95
C GLU A 33 10.41 3.76 9.93
N LYS A 34 11.56 4.43 10.16
CA LYS A 34 12.11 5.43 9.22
C LYS A 34 12.48 4.83 7.85
N GLN A 35 12.98 3.59 7.82
CA GLN A 35 13.30 2.92 6.56
C GLN A 35 12.03 2.56 5.78
N TRP A 36 11.00 2.09 6.47
CA TRP A 36 9.68 1.85 5.88
C TRP A 36 9.07 3.14 5.33
N PHE A 37 9.14 4.22 6.11
CA PHE A 37 8.67 5.53 5.69
C PHE A 37 9.39 6.05 4.44
N LEU A 38 10.72 5.97 4.40
CA LEU A 38 11.50 6.33 3.20
C LEU A 38 11.12 5.45 2.01
N GLY A 39 10.94 4.14 2.23
CA GLY A 39 10.44 3.22 1.20
C GLY A 39 9.07 3.65 0.65
N THR A 40 8.16 4.08 1.52
CA THR A 40 6.85 4.62 1.11
C THR A 40 6.98 5.88 0.28
N ILE A 41 7.87 6.82 0.64
CA ILE A 41 8.12 8.04 -0.14
C ILE A 41 8.67 7.69 -1.52
N ILE A 42 9.69 6.84 -1.59
CA ILE A 42 10.34 6.45 -2.84
C ILE A 42 9.35 5.70 -3.75
N GLY A 43 8.53 4.81 -3.18
CA GLY A 43 7.54 4.02 -3.92
C GLY A 43 6.21 4.74 -4.17
N ARG A 44 6.03 5.97 -3.67
CA ARG A 44 4.74 6.67 -3.64
C ARG A 44 4.11 6.79 -5.03
N GLY A 45 4.91 7.12 -6.04
CA GLY A 45 4.42 7.33 -7.41
C GLY A 45 3.67 6.13 -7.98
N GLY A 46 4.10 4.91 -7.67
CA GLY A 46 3.39 3.69 -8.11
C GLY A 46 2.02 3.54 -7.45
N TYR A 47 1.92 3.88 -6.17
CA TYR A 47 0.65 3.90 -5.44
C TYR A 47 -0.27 5.01 -5.95
N GLU A 48 0.27 6.22 -6.14
CA GLU A 48 -0.44 7.37 -6.72
C GLU A 48 -1.02 7.04 -8.10
N ALA A 49 -0.23 6.43 -8.98
CA ALA A 49 -0.67 5.98 -10.29
C ALA A 49 -1.81 4.97 -10.21
N TRP A 50 -1.67 3.96 -9.33
CA TRP A 50 -2.71 2.94 -9.12
C TRP A 50 -3.99 3.57 -8.58
N MET A 51 -3.89 4.45 -7.59
CA MET A 51 -5.05 5.10 -6.99
C MET A 51 -5.80 5.97 -8.00
N ASN A 52 -5.09 6.76 -8.82
CA ASN A 52 -5.71 7.55 -9.88
C ASN A 52 -6.41 6.68 -10.92
N HIS A 53 -5.78 5.59 -11.37
CA HIS A 53 -6.41 4.65 -12.30
C HIS A 53 -7.65 4.00 -11.70
N LEU A 54 -7.56 3.59 -10.43
CA LEU A 54 -8.64 2.95 -9.71
C LEU A 54 -9.84 3.89 -9.51
N THR A 55 -9.61 5.11 -9.03
CA THR A 55 -10.68 6.08 -8.76
C THR A 55 -11.40 6.48 -10.04
N LYS A 56 -10.66 6.79 -11.12
CA LYS A 56 -11.25 7.07 -12.44
C LYS A 56 -12.06 5.89 -12.95
N GLY A 57 -11.53 4.67 -12.79
CA GLY A 57 -12.23 3.46 -13.21
C GLY A 57 -13.53 3.20 -12.47
N LEU A 58 -13.58 3.50 -11.16
CA LEU A 58 -14.78 3.37 -10.33
C LEU A 58 -15.75 4.54 -10.51
N GLN A 59 -15.27 5.69 -10.98
CA GLN A 59 -16.10 6.85 -11.34
C GLN A 59 -16.63 6.81 -12.77
N ASP A 60 -16.33 5.73 -13.52
CA ASP A 60 -16.87 5.52 -14.87
C ASP A 60 -18.41 5.58 -14.82
N PRO A 61 -19.07 6.46 -15.60
CA PRO A 61 -20.51 6.65 -15.52
C PRO A 61 -21.31 5.37 -15.78
N ASN A 62 -20.85 4.53 -16.70
CA ASN A 62 -21.53 3.27 -17.02
C ASN A 62 -21.45 2.29 -15.84
N PHE A 63 -20.28 2.19 -15.21
CA PHE A 63 -20.11 1.40 -14.00
C PHE A 63 -20.99 1.94 -12.86
N LEU A 64 -20.98 3.26 -12.61
CA LEU A 64 -21.78 3.88 -11.55
C LEU A 64 -23.28 3.64 -11.74
N LEU A 65 -23.81 3.86 -12.94
CA LEU A 65 -25.21 3.59 -13.26
C LEU A 65 -25.57 2.14 -13.00
N LYS A 66 -24.72 1.19 -13.41
CA LYS A 66 -24.93 -0.24 -13.16
C LYS A 66 -24.88 -0.58 -11.67
N PHE A 67 -23.94 0.01 -10.94
CA PHE A 67 -23.77 -0.18 -9.50
C PHE A 67 -24.94 0.39 -8.70
N GLU A 68 -25.46 1.55 -9.08
CA GLU A 68 -26.63 2.20 -8.48
C GLU A 68 -27.93 1.44 -8.75
N ALA A 69 -28.07 0.90 -9.96
CA ALA A 69 -29.23 0.07 -10.34
C ALA A 69 -29.24 -1.32 -9.67
N THR A 70 -28.09 -1.81 -9.19
CA THR A 70 -27.99 -3.11 -8.53
C THR A 70 -28.44 -2.99 -7.07
N THR A 71 -29.57 -3.61 -6.72
CA THR A 71 -30.16 -3.55 -5.37
C THR A 71 -29.57 -4.59 -4.40
N ASP A 72 -29.20 -5.76 -4.91
CA ASP A 72 -28.67 -6.84 -4.09
C ASP A 72 -27.24 -6.52 -3.58
N PRO A 73 -27.00 -6.54 -2.25
CA PRO A 73 -25.69 -6.22 -1.67
C PRO A 73 -24.56 -7.17 -2.11
N TRP A 74 -24.86 -8.45 -2.33
CA TRP A 74 -23.86 -9.42 -2.73
C TRP A 74 -23.41 -9.20 -4.17
N GLU A 75 -24.36 -9.03 -5.09
CA GLU A 75 -24.06 -8.70 -6.48
C GLU A 75 -23.38 -7.33 -6.60
N ARG A 76 -23.71 -6.34 -5.76
CA ARG A 76 -22.95 -5.08 -5.68
C ARG A 76 -21.48 -5.30 -5.35
N SER A 77 -21.19 -6.06 -4.30
CA SER A 77 -19.82 -6.36 -3.89
C SER A 77 -19.03 -7.07 -4.99
N LYS A 78 -19.66 -8.07 -5.62
CA LYS A 78 -19.10 -8.81 -6.74
C LYS A 78 -18.82 -7.92 -7.95
N LEU A 79 -19.73 -7.00 -8.28
CA LEU A 79 -19.59 -6.05 -9.38
C LEU A 79 -18.38 -5.13 -9.18
N VAL A 80 -18.18 -4.61 -7.95
CA VAL A 80 -16.98 -3.85 -7.59
C VAL A 80 -15.72 -4.71 -7.72
N GLY A 81 -15.74 -5.93 -7.18
CA GLY A 81 -14.61 -6.86 -7.27
C GLY A 81 -14.20 -7.18 -8.71
N GLN A 82 -15.16 -7.40 -9.60
CA GLN A 82 -14.93 -7.61 -11.03
C GLN A 82 -14.30 -6.38 -11.68
N LYS A 83 -14.83 -5.19 -11.43
CA LYS A 83 -14.27 -3.94 -11.96
C LYS A 83 -12.85 -3.70 -11.47
N ILE A 84 -12.56 -3.94 -10.20
CA ILE A 84 -11.19 -3.82 -9.64
C ILE A 84 -10.25 -4.81 -10.34
N SER A 85 -10.70 -6.04 -10.60
CA SER A 85 -9.91 -7.03 -11.33
C SER A 85 -9.58 -6.58 -12.76
N GLU A 86 -10.55 -6.02 -13.47
CA GLU A 86 -10.36 -5.42 -14.80
C GLU A 86 -9.38 -4.24 -14.76
N LEU A 87 -9.54 -3.34 -13.78
CA LEU A 87 -8.66 -2.18 -13.60
C LEU A 87 -7.24 -2.60 -13.27
N ARG A 88 -7.05 -3.66 -12.46
CA ARG A 88 -5.73 -4.23 -12.17
C ARG A 88 -5.07 -4.78 -13.44
N ASN A 89 -5.83 -5.50 -14.28
CA ASN A 89 -5.28 -6.07 -15.51
C ASN A 89 -4.89 -4.97 -16.51
N SER A 90 -5.74 -3.96 -16.69
CA SER A 90 -5.42 -2.81 -17.54
C SER A 90 -4.23 -2.00 -17.02
N PHE A 91 -4.13 -1.78 -15.70
CA PHE A 91 -2.98 -1.09 -15.09
C PHE A 91 -1.66 -1.84 -15.32
N ARG A 92 -1.68 -3.17 -15.22
CA ARG A 92 -0.49 -4.00 -15.50
C ARG A 92 -0.05 -3.96 -16.96
N ALA A 93 -0.98 -3.70 -17.87
CA ALA A 93 -0.68 -3.55 -19.30
C ALA A 93 -0.13 -2.15 -19.66
N MET A 94 -0.18 -1.19 -18.74
CA MET A 94 0.33 0.16 -18.98
C MET A 94 1.86 0.23 -18.98
N THR A 95 2.39 1.08 -19.86
CA THR A 95 3.81 1.41 -19.87
C THR A 95 4.20 2.22 -18.63
N GLU A 96 5.51 2.33 -18.39
CA GLU A 96 6.01 3.11 -17.25
C GLU A 96 5.68 4.60 -17.42
N GLU A 97 5.71 5.13 -18.64
CA GLU A 97 5.36 6.51 -18.96
C GLU A 97 3.90 6.81 -18.65
N GLN A 98 2.99 5.90 -19.03
CA GLN A 98 1.57 6.04 -18.72
C GLN A 98 1.31 6.02 -17.21
N ARG A 99 1.99 5.14 -16.48
CA ARG A 99 1.90 5.08 -15.01
C ARG A 99 2.50 6.32 -14.35
N SER A 100 3.62 6.82 -14.86
CA SER A 100 4.24 8.07 -14.40
C SER A 100 3.31 9.27 -14.57
N GLU A 101 2.59 9.36 -15.69
CA GLU A 101 1.65 10.45 -15.93
C GLU A 101 0.45 10.40 -14.97
N LEU A 102 -0.07 9.20 -14.70
CA LEU A 102 -1.10 9.02 -13.67
C LEU A 102 -0.60 9.43 -12.28
N ALA A 103 0.65 9.12 -11.94
CA ALA A 103 1.26 9.52 -10.67
C ALA A 103 1.32 11.05 -10.53
N LYS A 104 1.75 11.77 -11.58
CA LYS A 104 1.82 13.24 -11.56
C LYS A 104 0.45 13.87 -11.34
N GLN A 105 -0.58 13.36 -12.02
CA GLN A 105 -1.95 13.86 -11.85
C GLN A 105 -2.44 13.67 -10.40
N ALA A 106 -2.20 12.49 -9.81
CA ALA A 106 -2.54 12.23 -8.42
C ALA A 106 -1.74 13.13 -7.45
N GLU A 107 -0.48 13.42 -7.76
CA GLU A 107 0.34 14.30 -6.95
C GLU A 107 -0.21 15.73 -6.93
N VAL A 108 -0.77 16.23 -8.04
CA VAL A 108 -1.44 17.54 -8.09
C VAL A 108 -2.66 17.56 -7.17
N GLU A 109 -3.48 16.50 -7.18
CA GLU A 109 -4.62 16.36 -6.28
C GLU A 109 -4.17 16.34 -4.80
N LEU A 110 -3.11 15.59 -4.48
CA LEU A 110 -2.54 15.54 -3.13
C LEU A 110 -2.06 16.92 -2.66
N ARG A 111 -1.29 17.63 -3.48
CA ARG A 111 -0.80 18.98 -3.16
C ARG A 111 -1.96 19.95 -2.91
N THR A 112 -2.95 19.93 -3.80
CA THR A 112 -4.15 20.77 -3.69
C THR A 112 -4.92 20.48 -2.39
N GLY A 113 -5.13 19.20 -2.05
CA GLY A 113 -5.78 18.80 -0.81
C GLY A 113 -5.03 19.26 0.44
N LEU A 114 -3.70 19.14 0.46
CA LEU A 114 -2.86 19.61 1.58
C LEU A 114 -2.91 21.13 1.73
N GLU A 115 -2.93 21.88 0.62
CA GLU A 115 -3.06 23.34 0.64
C GLU A 115 -4.40 23.81 1.22
N LEU A 116 -5.50 23.16 0.85
CA LEU A 116 -6.83 23.45 1.40
C LEU A 116 -6.89 23.17 2.90
N MET A 117 -6.41 22.00 3.35
CA MET A 117 -6.32 21.66 4.77
C MET A 117 -5.45 22.64 5.57
N GLY A 118 -4.38 23.17 4.94
CA GLY A 118 -3.51 24.17 5.54
C GLY A 118 -4.17 25.54 5.70
N LYS A 119 -5.08 25.93 4.79
CA LYS A 119 -5.88 27.17 4.89
C LYS A 119 -6.94 27.05 5.98
N ASP A 120 -7.61 25.91 6.09
CA ASP A 120 -8.64 25.68 7.10
C ASP A 120 -8.06 25.76 8.53
N LYS A 121 -6.86 25.21 8.75
CA LYS A 121 -6.16 25.29 10.05
C LYS A 121 -5.70 26.69 10.44
N LYS A 122 -5.57 27.63 9.51
CA LYS A 122 -5.18 29.03 9.80
C LYS A 122 -6.38 29.93 10.11
N THR A 123 -7.60 29.43 9.90
CA THR A 123 -8.85 30.20 10.04
C THR A 123 -9.56 29.90 11.37
N ILE A 124 -9.02 28.98 12.18
CA ILE A 124 -9.45 28.65 13.56
C ILE A 124 -8.43 29.25 14.53
#